data_AF-A0A3B9I440-F1
#
_entry.id   AF-A0A3B9I440-F1
#
_cell.length_a   1.000
_cell.length_b   1.000
_cell.length_c   1.000
_cell.angle_alpha   90.00
_cell.angle_beta   90.00
_cell.angle_gamma   90.00
#
_symmetry.space_group_name_H-M   'P 1'
#
loop_
_entity.id
_entity.type
_entity.pdbx_description
1 polymer ?
#
loop_
_entity_poly.entity_id
_entity_poly.type
_entity_poly.pdbx_seq_one_letter_code
_entity_poly.pdbx_strand_id
1 'polypeptide(L)'
;QSEDLVVYGTRGWLTQEGDDYKAEDDRIFKRELIRLNNSFKSETFTKPKLRIALLHFSPFEPKGDLNLFGELICRHRIDICLYGHLHGIDGHKNIREGLVEQTKFFCVAADYIDFKLKEIIEV
;
A
#
# COMPACT_ATOMS: atom_id res chain seq x y z
N GLN A 1 -6.34 -2.05 16.25
CA GLN A 1 -4.98 -1.83 16.79
C GLN A 1 -4.81 -2.81 17.95
N SER A 2 -3.67 -3.49 18.07
CA SER A 2 -3.34 -4.32 19.23
C SER A 2 -2.22 -3.65 20.04
N GLU A 3 -1.73 -4.30 21.10
CA GLU A 3 -0.55 -3.83 21.82
C GLU A 3 0.69 -3.81 20.91
N ASP A 4 0.84 -4.79 20.03
CA ASP A 4 2.06 -5.01 19.24
C ASP A 4 2.01 -4.44 17.82
N LEU A 5 0.81 -4.23 17.25
CA LEU A 5 0.66 -3.73 15.88
C LEU A 5 -0.39 -2.63 15.71
N VAL A 6 -0.12 -1.80 14.71
CA VAL A 6 -1.02 -0.77 14.19
C VAL A 6 -1.22 -0.96 12.70
N VAL A 7 -2.46 -0.76 12.26
CA VAL A 7 -2.83 -0.81 10.86
C VAL A 7 -3.33 0.56 10.44
N TYR A 8 -2.78 1.05 9.34
CA TYR A 8 -3.18 2.26 8.63
C TYR A 8 -3.77 1.86 7.29
N GLY A 9 -4.59 2.72 6.71
CA GLY A 9 -5.11 2.41 5.39
C GLY A 9 -5.87 3.52 4.73
N THR A 10 -5.99 3.34 3.43
CA THR A 10 -6.79 4.15 2.52
C THR A 10 -7.18 3.23 1.37
N ARG A 11 -8.17 3.58 0.56
CA ARG A 11 -8.39 2.81 -0.67
C ARG A 11 -7.15 2.92 -1.57
N GLY A 12 -6.49 4.07 -1.54
CA GLY A 12 -5.54 4.48 -2.56
C GLY A 12 -6.31 4.93 -3.80
N TRP A 13 -5.60 5.10 -4.91
CA TRP A 13 -6.26 5.40 -6.19
C TRP A 13 -5.41 4.93 -7.35
N LEU A 14 -5.94 5.11 -8.57
CA LEU A 14 -5.19 4.90 -9.79
C LEU A 14 -3.90 5.73 -9.77
N THR A 15 -2.87 5.16 -10.38
CA THR A 15 -1.53 5.76 -10.43
C THR A 15 -1.47 6.85 -11.50
N GLN A 16 -0.78 7.95 -11.24
CA GLN A 16 -0.84 9.13 -12.12
C GLN A 16 -0.17 8.87 -13.48
N GLU A 17 0.80 7.96 -13.56
CA GLU A 17 1.40 7.53 -14.82
C GLU A 17 0.63 6.39 -15.52
N GLY A 18 -0.52 5.98 -14.97
CA GLY A 18 -1.34 4.91 -15.55
C GLY A 18 -2.26 5.43 -16.65
N ASP A 19 -2.44 4.62 -17.71
CA ASP A 19 -3.28 4.96 -18.86
C ASP A 19 -4.76 5.25 -18.47
N ASP A 20 -5.24 4.66 -17.37
CA ASP A 20 -6.60 4.83 -16.88
C ASP A 20 -6.82 6.10 -16.05
N TYR A 21 -5.76 6.83 -15.69
CA TYR A 21 -5.85 8.02 -14.85
C TYR A 21 -6.30 9.26 -15.65
N LYS A 22 -7.37 9.91 -15.20
CA LYS A 22 -7.95 11.08 -15.87
C LYS A 22 -7.84 12.33 -15.00
N ALA A 23 -8.05 13.50 -15.60
CA ALA A 23 -8.01 14.77 -14.88
C ALA A 23 -9.01 14.83 -13.69
N GLU A 24 -10.14 14.14 -13.81
CA GLU A 24 -11.18 14.05 -12.77
C GLU A 24 -10.72 13.25 -11.54
N ASP A 25 -9.75 12.36 -11.70
CA ASP A 25 -9.21 11.49 -10.65
C ASP A 25 -8.32 12.25 -9.67
N ASP A 26 -7.73 13.38 -10.08
CA ASP A 26 -6.78 14.15 -9.28
C ASP A 26 -7.35 14.59 -7.92
N ARG A 27 -8.63 14.96 -7.90
CA ARG A 27 -9.30 15.33 -6.64
C ARG A 27 -9.41 14.13 -5.69
N ILE A 28 -9.68 12.94 -6.22
CA ILE A 28 -9.85 11.72 -5.42
C ILE A 28 -8.48 11.22 -4.95
N PHE A 29 -7.51 11.16 -5.87
CA PHE A 29 -6.13 10.80 -5.59
C PHE A 29 -5.55 11.61 -4.43
N LYS A 30 -5.61 12.95 -4.53
CA LYS A 30 -5.11 13.86 -3.48
C LYS A 30 -5.82 13.65 -2.15
N ARG A 31 -7.14 13.42 -2.17
CA ARG A 31 -7.92 13.16 -0.96
C ARG A 31 -7.50 11.86 -0.28
N GLU A 32 -7.29 10.79 -1.04
CA GLU A 32 -6.85 9.50 -0.50
C GLU A 32 -5.41 9.55 0.02
N LEU A 33 -4.53 10.34 -0.63
CA LEU A 33 -3.17 10.58 -0.16
C LEU A 33 -3.14 11.36 1.16
N ILE A 34 -3.98 12.40 1.29
CA ILE A 34 -4.16 13.14 2.55
C ILE A 34 -4.71 12.23 3.64
N ARG A 35 -5.70 11.38 3.33
CA ARG A 35 -6.26 10.41 4.28
C ARG A 35 -5.18 9.50 4.85
N LEU A 36 -4.34 8.92 3.98
CA LEU A 36 -3.25 8.04 4.40
C LEU A 36 -2.25 8.80 5.28
N ASN A 37 -1.82 9.99 4.85
CA ASN A 37 -0.89 10.80 5.63
C ASN A 37 -1.44 11.17 7.01
N ASN A 38 -2.72 11.53 7.10
CA ASN A 38 -3.38 11.84 8.36
C ASN A 38 -3.49 10.61 9.26
N SER A 39 -3.70 9.41 8.68
CA SER A 39 -3.69 8.17 9.45
C SER A 39 -2.33 7.91 10.10
N PHE A 40 -1.23 8.10 9.38
CA PHE A 40 0.13 7.99 9.94
C PHE A 40 0.38 9.02 11.04
N LYS A 41 -0.03 10.27 10.84
CA LYS A 41 0.12 11.36 11.83
C LYS A 41 -0.73 11.20 13.08
N SER A 42 -1.76 10.36 13.06
CA SER A 42 -2.62 10.10 14.22
C SER A 42 -1.98 9.18 15.27
N GLU A 43 -0.77 8.69 15.00
CA GLU A 43 -0.02 7.80 15.86
C GLU A 43 0.42 8.46 17.16
N THR A 44 0.02 7.85 18.28
CA THR A 44 0.43 8.23 19.63
C THR A 44 0.78 6.97 20.42
N PHE A 45 1.96 6.39 20.20
CA PHE A 45 2.39 5.20 20.95
C PHE A 45 3.51 5.53 21.93
N THR A 46 3.43 4.95 23.12
CA THR A 46 4.47 5.04 24.17
C THR A 46 5.52 3.94 24.05
N LYS A 47 5.29 2.95 23.18
CA LYS A 47 6.17 1.83 22.89
C LYS A 47 6.22 1.60 21.37
N PRO A 48 7.33 1.05 20.83
CA PRO A 48 7.40 0.64 19.42
C PRO A 48 6.29 -0.38 19.09
N LYS A 49 5.70 -0.24 17.91
CA LYS A 49 4.72 -1.19 17.35
C LYS A 49 5.10 -1.51 15.92
N LEU A 50 4.73 -2.69 15.44
CA LEU A 50 4.79 -3.02 14.03
C LEU A 50 3.73 -2.21 13.27
N ARG A 51 4.16 -1.48 12.24
CA ARG A 51 3.34 -0.56 11.46
C ARG A 51 3.03 -1.15 10.10
N ILE A 52 1.74 -1.35 9.85
CA ILE A 52 1.25 -1.96 8.62
C ILE A 52 0.37 -0.96 7.87
N ALA A 53 0.64 -0.73 6.58
CA ALA A 53 -0.23 0.01 5.67
C ALA A 53 -1.03 -0.97 4.79
N LEU A 54 -2.33 -0.72 4.65
CA LEU A 54 -3.22 -1.42 3.74
C LEU A 54 -3.69 -0.49 2.64
N LEU A 55 -3.49 -0.90 1.39
CA LEU A 55 -4.01 -0.24 0.20
C LEU A 55 -4.86 -1.22 -0.60
N HIS A 56 -5.89 -0.73 -1.30
CA HIS A 56 -6.52 -1.53 -2.35
C HIS A 56 -5.67 -1.46 -3.62
N PHE A 57 -5.30 -0.25 -4.06
CA PHE A 57 -4.48 -0.03 -5.26
C PHE A 57 -2.97 -0.22 -5.02
N SER A 58 -2.23 -0.46 -6.11
CA SER A 58 -0.77 -0.63 -6.07
C SER A 58 -0.04 0.65 -5.58
N PRO A 59 0.97 0.53 -4.70
CA PRO A 59 1.86 1.63 -4.32
C PRO A 59 3.00 1.86 -5.34
N PHE A 60 2.93 1.21 -6.51
CA PHE A 60 3.92 1.31 -7.57
C PHE A 60 3.31 1.87 -8.85
N GLU A 61 4.11 2.66 -9.58
CA GLU A 61 3.85 3.02 -10.97
C GLU A 61 4.02 1.77 -11.88
N PRO A 62 3.47 1.76 -13.11
CA PRO A 62 3.56 0.60 -14.00
C PRO A 62 5.00 0.21 -14.35
N LYS A 63 5.92 1.17 -14.35
CA LYS A 63 7.36 0.95 -14.59
C LYS A 63 8.08 0.28 -13.41
N GLY A 64 7.46 0.24 -12.23
CA GLY A 64 7.99 -0.42 -11.04
C GLY A 64 8.54 0.52 -9.97
N ASP A 65 8.65 1.82 -10.26
CA ASP A 65 8.99 2.83 -9.26
C ASP A 65 7.85 3.03 -8.25
N LEU A 66 8.16 3.56 -7.07
CA LEU A 66 7.13 3.93 -6.10
C LEU A 66 6.29 5.08 -6.67
N ASN A 67 4.97 5.01 -6.50
CA ASN A 67 4.11 6.17 -6.70
C ASN A 67 4.03 7.01 -5.42
N LEU A 68 3.27 8.10 -5.43
CA LEU A 68 3.16 8.98 -4.26
C LEU A 68 2.62 8.29 -2.99
N PHE A 69 1.81 7.22 -3.12
CA PHE A 69 1.40 6.43 -1.96
C PHE A 69 2.57 5.58 -1.43
N GLY A 70 3.29 4.89 -2.32
CA GLY A 70 4.47 4.11 -1.97
C GLY A 70 5.58 4.96 -1.33
N GLU A 71 5.89 6.11 -1.93
CA GLU A 71 6.84 7.07 -1.36
C GLU A 71 6.42 7.55 0.03
N LEU A 72 5.13 7.86 0.22
CA LEU A 72 4.61 8.31 1.50
C LEU A 72 4.77 7.22 2.57
N ILE A 73 4.48 5.96 2.22
CA ILE A 73 4.65 4.80 3.10
C ILE A 73 6.12 4.66 3.51
N CYS A 74 7.05 4.67 2.56
CA CYS A 74 8.48 4.56 2.84
C CYS A 74 9.00 5.74 3.68
N ARG A 75 8.58 6.97 3.35
CA ARG A 75 8.95 8.19 4.08
C ARG A 75 8.52 8.16 5.55
N HIS A 76 7.34 7.59 5.82
CA HIS A 76 6.85 7.40 7.18
C HIS A 76 7.49 6.20 7.88
N ARG A 77 8.34 5.40 7.22
CA ARG A 77 8.98 4.19 7.76
C ARG A 77 7.95 3.19 8.29
N ILE A 78 6.97 2.87 7.45
CA ILE A 78 6.03 1.78 7.71
C ILE A 78 6.77 0.46 7.47
N ASP A 79 6.58 -0.53 8.33
CA ASP A 79 7.33 -1.79 8.24
C ASP A 79 6.81 -2.67 7.10
N ILE A 80 5.49 -2.72 6.92
CA ILE A 80 4.83 -3.59 5.95
C ILE A 80 3.75 -2.83 5.18
N CYS A 81 3.70 -2.99 3.85
CA CYS A 81 2.59 -2.54 3.02
C CYS A 81 1.93 -3.72 2.30
N LEU A 82 0.64 -3.92 2.55
CA LEU A 82 -0.19 -4.89 1.81
C LEU A 82 -1.02 -4.14 0.77
N TYR A 83 -1.06 -4.66 -0.46
CA TYR A 83 -1.85 -4.08 -1.55
C TYR A 83 -2.47 -5.14 -2.46
N GLY A 84 -3.42 -4.75 -3.31
CA GLY A 84 -4.10 -5.66 -4.23
C GLY A 84 -4.40 -5.01 -5.59
N HIS A 85 -5.64 -5.18 -6.07
CA HIS A 85 -6.20 -4.62 -7.30
C HIS A 85 -5.65 -5.16 -8.63
N LEU A 86 -4.43 -5.68 -8.65
CA LEU A 86 -3.82 -6.28 -9.84
C LEU A 86 -4.40 -7.69 -10.09
N HIS A 87 -5.27 -7.80 -11.09
CA HIS A 87 -5.99 -9.04 -11.42
C HIS A 87 -5.63 -9.59 -12.80
N GLY A 88 -5.65 -10.93 -12.91
CA GLY A 88 -5.34 -11.66 -14.14
C GLY A 88 -3.91 -11.46 -14.64
N ILE A 89 -3.60 -12.08 -15.78
CA ILE A 89 -2.24 -12.06 -16.36
C ILE A 89 -1.73 -10.63 -16.59
N ASP A 90 -2.61 -9.72 -17.03
CA ASP A 90 -2.25 -8.33 -17.30
C ASP A 90 -2.01 -7.50 -16.03
N GLY A 91 -2.72 -7.77 -14.94
CA GLY A 91 -2.43 -7.12 -13.66
C GLY A 91 -1.20 -7.71 -13.01
N HIS A 92 -1.07 -9.05 -13.02
CA HIS A 92 -0.03 -9.77 -12.28
C HIS A 92 1.39 -9.45 -12.77
N LYS A 93 1.58 -9.10 -14.05
CA LYS A 93 2.89 -8.67 -14.58
C LYS A 93 3.45 -7.40 -13.92
N ASN A 94 2.57 -6.58 -13.33
CA ASN A 94 2.91 -5.33 -12.66
C ASN A 94 3.10 -5.50 -11.14
N ILE A 95 2.96 -6.72 -10.62
CA ILE A 95 3.19 -6.99 -9.19
C ILE A 95 4.67 -6.76 -8.86
N ARG A 96 4.89 -6.06 -7.74
CA ARG A 96 6.19 -5.82 -7.14
C ARG A 96 6.12 -6.16 -5.65
N GLU A 97 6.99 -7.06 -5.21
CA GLU A 97 7.05 -7.52 -3.82
C GLU A 97 8.47 -7.47 -3.31
N GLY A 98 8.62 -7.55 -1.99
CA GLY A 98 9.91 -7.57 -1.32
C GLY A 98 10.22 -6.29 -0.56
N LEU A 99 11.49 -6.15 -0.17
CA LEU A 99 11.96 -5.00 0.59
C LEU A 99 12.30 -3.85 -0.36
N VAL A 100 11.62 -2.72 -0.19
CA VAL A 100 11.95 -1.46 -0.86
C VAL A 100 12.24 -0.43 0.23
N GLU A 101 13.45 0.13 0.21
CA GLU A 101 14.02 0.88 1.33
C GLU A 101 13.97 0.08 2.65
N GLN A 102 13.08 0.45 3.56
CA GLN A 102 12.85 -0.21 4.86
C GLN A 102 11.45 -0.82 4.97
N THR A 103 10.64 -0.78 3.90
CA THR A 103 9.26 -1.27 3.90
C THR A 103 9.18 -2.59 3.12
N LYS A 104 8.51 -3.60 3.68
CA LYS A 104 8.23 -4.86 2.98
C LYS A 104 6.87 -4.79 2.28
N PHE A 105 6.85 -4.93 0.96
CA PHE A 105 5.63 -4.88 0.16
C PHE A 105 5.15 -6.30 -0.19
N PHE A 106 3.84 -6.51 -0.06
CA PHE A 106 3.18 -7.76 -0.44
C PHE A 106 1.92 -7.49 -1.26
N CYS A 107 1.79 -8.21 -2.37
CA CYS A 107 0.52 -8.30 -3.08
C CYS A 107 -0.33 -9.41 -2.43
N VAL A 108 -1.59 -9.07 -2.15
CA VAL A 108 -2.61 -9.94 -1.56
C VAL A 108 -3.89 -9.98 -2.41
N ALA A 109 -3.79 -9.69 -3.71
CA ALA A 109 -4.90 -9.91 -4.64
C ALA A 109 -5.29 -11.40 -4.63
N ALA A 110 -6.58 -11.68 -4.44
CA ALA A 110 -7.06 -13.04 -4.13
C ALA A 110 -6.71 -14.06 -5.23
N ASP A 111 -6.85 -13.68 -6.49
CA ASP A 111 -6.49 -14.50 -7.65
C ASP A 111 -4.97 -14.68 -7.80
N TYR A 112 -4.18 -13.71 -7.36
CA TYR A 112 -2.71 -13.84 -7.33
C TYR A 112 -2.24 -14.83 -6.26
N ILE A 113 -2.89 -14.84 -5.09
CA ILE A 113 -2.54 -15.73 -3.97
C ILE A 113 -3.31 -17.07 -4.01
N ASP A 114 -3.86 -17.45 -5.16
CA ASP A 114 -4.60 -18.71 -5.35
C ASP A 114 -5.74 -18.90 -4.34
N PHE A 115 -6.41 -17.80 -3.99
CA PHE A 115 -7.49 -17.72 -3.00
C PHE A 115 -7.14 -18.34 -1.64
N LYS A 116 -5.85 -18.38 -1.29
CA LYS A 116 -5.34 -18.87 -0.02
C LYS A 116 -4.98 -17.72 0.90
N LEU A 117 -5.12 -17.95 2.21
CA LEU A 117 -4.65 -16.99 3.21
C LEU A 117 -3.13 -16.87 3.10
N LYS A 118 -2.64 -15.63 3.04
CA LYS A 118 -1.21 -15.31 3.08
C LYS A 118 -0.83 -14.89 4.49
N GLU A 119 0.02 -15.67 5.12
CA GLU A 119 0.63 -15.30 6.38
C GLU A 119 1.64 -14.17 6.14
N ILE A 120 1.57 -13.12 6.96
CA ILE A 120 2.38 -11.90 6.80
C ILE A 120 3.48 -11.82 7.87
N ILE A 121 3.14 -12.20 9.10
CA ILE A 121 4.01 -12.21 10.27
C ILE A 121 3.55 -13.33 11.21
N GLU A 122 4.50 -13.89 11.93
CA GLU A 122 4.27 -14.65 13.16
C GLU A 122 4.39 -13.66 14.33
N VAL A 123 3.43 -13.69 15.27
CA VAL A 123 3.35 -12.77 16.42
C VAL A 123 3.51 -13.55 17.71
#